data_AF-A0A2V6AYY6-F1
#
_entry.id   AF-A0A2V6AYY6-F1
#
_cell.length_a   1.000
_cell.length_b   1.000
_cell.length_c   1.000
_cell.angle_alpha   90.00
_cell.angle_beta   90.00
_cell.angle_gamma   90.00
#
_symmetry.space_group_name_H-M   'P 1'
#
loop_
_entity.id
_entity.type
_entity.pdbx_description
1 polymer ?
#
loop_
_entity_poly.entity_id
_entity_poly.type
_entity_poly.pdbx_seq_one_letter_code
_entity_poly.pdbx_strand_id
1 'polypeptide(L)'
;MKDLDSYLNDHLAGSISALELIAHWAEVHKGEPLGSFFVATEREIKEDQDTLRNVMRSVGVEESKLRQAGAWAAEKIGRARLMMAGDEPGSLGLVLTLEGLIMGITGKKMMWRALAAANLSNASNWDFGELQRRADQQIEHTEIERMRAARRAFDGTGDRE
;
A
#
# COMPACT_ATOMS: atom_id res chain seq x y z
N MET A 1 -15.63 20.02 -2.66
CA MET A 1 -14.19 20.29 -2.40
C MET A 1 -13.73 19.61 -1.11
N LYS A 2 -14.35 19.90 0.06
CA LYS A 2 -13.97 19.27 1.35
C LYS A 2 -13.93 17.72 1.33
N ASP A 3 -14.84 17.08 0.61
CA ASP A 3 -14.88 15.60 0.53
C ASP A 3 -13.77 15.04 -0.36
N LEU A 4 -13.50 15.66 -1.51
CA LEU A 4 -12.39 15.28 -2.40
C LEU A 4 -11.03 15.53 -1.73
N ASP A 5 -10.87 16.68 -1.07
CA ASP A 5 -9.70 17.00 -0.25
C ASP A 5 -9.41 15.92 0.80
N SER A 6 -10.44 15.51 1.53
CA SER A 6 -10.32 14.48 2.57
C SER A 6 -9.99 13.13 1.94
N TYR A 7 -10.73 12.76 0.90
CA TYR A 7 -10.53 11.51 0.19
C TYR A 7 -9.11 11.33 -0.34
N LEU A 8 -8.58 12.31 -1.07
CA LEU A 8 -7.23 12.21 -1.65
C LEU A 8 -6.13 12.26 -0.59
N ASN A 9 -6.31 13.07 0.46
CA ASN A 9 -5.35 13.12 1.56
C ASN A 9 -5.32 11.81 2.37
N ASP A 10 -6.47 11.15 2.57
CA ASP A 10 -6.54 9.88 3.28
C ASP A 10 -5.82 8.76 2.48
N HIS A 11 -6.00 8.73 1.16
CA HIS A 11 -5.28 7.82 0.27
C HIS A 11 -3.78 8.12 0.21
N LEU A 12 -3.39 9.39 0.18
CA LEU A 12 -1.98 9.80 0.23
C LEU A 12 -1.33 9.35 1.55
N ALA A 13 -1.98 9.61 2.69
CA ALA A 13 -1.51 9.16 4.00
C ALA A 13 -1.38 7.63 4.06
N GLY A 14 -2.37 6.89 3.52
CA GLY A 14 -2.30 5.43 3.41
C GLY A 14 -1.10 4.94 2.60
N SER A 15 -0.79 5.60 1.49
CA SER A 15 0.37 5.24 0.66
C SER A 15 1.71 5.50 1.36
N ILE A 16 1.83 6.57 2.16
CA ILE A 16 3.03 6.86 2.96
C ILE A 16 3.28 5.73 3.96
N SER A 17 2.25 5.31 4.71
CA SER A 17 2.38 4.19 5.65
C SER A 17 2.73 2.87 4.97
N ALA A 18 2.19 2.62 3.77
CA ALA A 18 2.53 1.42 3.00
C ALA A 18 4.02 1.39 2.62
N LEU A 19 4.58 2.54 2.21
CA LEU A 19 6.00 2.64 1.85
C LEU A 19 6.93 2.39 3.04
N GLU A 20 6.57 2.81 4.24
CA GLU A 20 7.34 2.52 5.46
C GLU A 20 7.41 1.00 5.74
N LEU A 21 6.26 0.31 5.62
CA LEU A 21 6.18 -1.15 5.79
C LEU A 21 6.99 -1.88 4.71
N ILE A 22 6.85 -1.46 3.45
CA ILE A 22 7.58 -2.05 2.33
C ILE A 22 9.09 -1.87 2.52
N ALA A 23 9.55 -0.67 2.90
CA ALA A 23 10.97 -0.39 3.11
C ALA A 23 11.56 -1.23 4.25
N HIS A 24 10.82 -1.41 5.34
CA HIS A 24 11.22 -2.29 6.43
C HIS A 24 11.43 -3.73 5.95
N TRP A 25 10.43 -4.33 5.29
CA TRP A 25 10.52 -5.71 4.82
C TRP A 25 11.50 -5.93 3.67
N ALA A 26 11.74 -4.90 2.85
CA ALA A 26 12.80 -4.91 1.85
C ALA A 26 14.19 -5.05 2.50
N GLU A 27 14.44 -4.37 3.62
CA GLU A 27 15.71 -4.46 4.35
C GLU A 27 15.81 -5.78 5.14
N VAL A 28 14.72 -6.25 5.76
CA VAL A 28 14.69 -7.55 6.47
C VAL A 28 15.04 -8.70 5.51
N HIS A 29 14.54 -8.68 4.28
CA HIS A 29 14.79 -9.69 3.25
C HIS A 29 15.86 -9.28 2.23
N LYS A 30 16.81 -8.42 2.63
CA LYS A 30 17.85 -7.92 1.72
C LYS A 30 18.71 -9.04 1.15
N GLY A 31 18.87 -9.03 -0.17
CA GLY A 31 19.60 -10.08 -0.89
C GLY A 31 18.76 -11.32 -1.21
N GLU A 32 17.50 -11.37 -0.77
CA GLU A 32 16.57 -12.45 -1.08
C GLU A 32 15.60 -12.06 -2.21
N PRO A 33 14.97 -13.04 -2.89
CA PRO A 33 13.91 -12.76 -3.86
C PRO A 33 12.75 -11.93 -3.29
N LEU A 34 12.38 -12.15 -2.02
CA LEU A 34 11.30 -11.41 -1.37
C LEU A 34 11.66 -9.94 -1.12
N GLY A 35 12.91 -9.64 -0.74
CA GLY A 35 13.37 -8.26 -0.63
C GLY A 35 13.36 -7.55 -1.98
N SER A 36 13.74 -8.26 -3.06
CA SER A 36 13.67 -7.73 -4.42
C SER A 36 12.23 -7.43 -4.86
N PHE A 37 11.27 -8.28 -4.47
CA PHE A 37 9.84 -8.03 -4.66
C PHE A 37 9.38 -6.76 -3.94
N PHE A 38 9.77 -6.56 -2.67
CA PHE A 38 9.42 -5.36 -1.93
C PHE A 38 10.03 -4.10 -2.54
N VAL A 39 11.30 -4.12 -2.97
CA VAL A 39 11.94 -3.00 -3.67
C VAL A 39 11.20 -2.65 -4.98
N ALA A 40 10.81 -3.66 -5.76
CA ALA A 40 10.04 -3.43 -6.99
C ALA A 40 8.67 -2.82 -6.68
N THR A 41 7.98 -3.35 -5.68
CA THR A 41 6.66 -2.85 -5.23
C THR A 41 6.77 -1.42 -4.70
N GLU A 42 7.83 -1.10 -3.94
CA GLU A 42 8.09 0.25 -3.44
C GLU A 42 8.16 1.27 -4.57
N ARG A 43 8.90 0.94 -5.64
CA ARG A 43 9.02 1.80 -6.83
C ARG A 43 7.66 2.04 -7.48
N GLU A 44 6.87 0.98 -7.68
CA GLU A 44 5.56 1.11 -8.32
C GLU A 44 4.57 1.93 -7.46
N ILE A 45 4.58 1.74 -6.15
CA ILE A 45 3.75 2.54 -5.22
C ILE A 45 4.20 4.00 -5.19
N LYS A 46 5.51 4.28 -5.26
CA LYS A 46 6.03 5.66 -5.37
C LYS A 46 5.57 6.34 -6.65
N GLU A 47 5.62 5.66 -7.79
CA GLU A 47 5.11 6.19 -9.06
C GLU A 47 3.61 6.52 -8.99
N ASP A 48 2.82 5.65 -8.37
CA ASP A 48 1.39 5.88 -8.19
C ASP A 48 1.11 7.02 -7.20
N GLN A 49 1.94 7.16 -6.15
CA GLN A 49 1.88 8.27 -5.19
C GLN A 49 2.20 9.60 -5.87
N ASP A 50 3.21 9.65 -6.73
CA ASP A 50 3.56 10.86 -7.49
C ASP A 50 2.46 11.23 -8.49
N THR A 51 1.84 10.22 -9.10
CA THR A 51 0.63 10.41 -9.91
C THR A 51 -0.51 11.00 -9.09
N LEU A 52 -0.77 10.48 -7.87
CA LEU A 52 -1.77 11.04 -6.96
C LEU A 52 -1.48 12.50 -6.63
N ARG A 53 -0.22 12.86 -6.31
CA ARG A 53 0.17 14.24 -6.06
C ARG A 53 -0.07 15.15 -7.26
N ASN A 54 0.20 14.67 -8.47
CA ASN A 54 -0.09 15.43 -9.68
C ASN A 54 -1.60 15.63 -9.88
N VAL A 55 -2.40 14.59 -9.64
CA VAL A 55 -3.87 14.69 -9.67
C VAL A 55 -4.33 15.74 -8.66
N MET A 56 -3.89 15.64 -7.40
CA MET A 56 -4.22 16.61 -6.33
C MET A 56 -3.91 18.05 -6.75
N ARG A 57 -2.69 18.32 -7.23
CA ARG A 57 -2.32 19.65 -7.76
C ARG A 57 -3.24 20.12 -8.87
N SER A 58 -3.58 19.23 -9.80
CA SER A 58 -4.39 19.57 -10.96
C SER A 58 -5.83 19.96 -10.60
N VAL A 59 -6.38 19.40 -9.51
CA VAL A 59 -7.74 19.69 -9.02
C VAL A 59 -7.76 20.70 -7.86
N GLY A 60 -6.62 21.31 -7.53
CA GLY A 60 -6.50 22.33 -6.48
C GLY A 60 -6.58 21.79 -5.04
N VAL A 61 -6.29 20.50 -4.84
CA VAL A 61 -6.24 19.88 -3.52
C VAL A 61 -4.82 19.98 -2.97
N GLU A 62 -4.66 20.55 -1.78
CA GLU A 62 -3.38 20.64 -1.09
C GLU A 62 -3.09 19.39 -0.25
N GLU A 63 -1.80 19.05 -0.14
CA GLU A 63 -1.35 18.01 0.79
C GLU A 63 -1.47 18.52 2.24
N SER A 64 -2.29 17.83 3.03
CA SER A 64 -2.51 18.15 4.44
C SER A 64 -1.51 17.42 5.32
N LYS A 65 -0.44 18.11 5.73
CA LYS A 65 0.54 17.60 6.72
C LYS A 65 -0.12 17.21 8.05
N LEU A 66 -1.21 17.89 8.43
CA LEU A 66 -1.95 17.63 9.66
C LEU A 66 -2.77 16.32 9.60
N ARG A 67 -3.31 15.95 8.43
CA ARG A 67 -4.00 14.67 8.22
C ARG A 67 -3.04 13.51 7.97
N GLN A 68 -1.89 13.78 7.35
CA GLN A 68 -0.77 12.82 7.27
C GLN A 68 -0.33 12.38 8.68
N ALA A 69 -0.30 13.30 9.65
CA ALA A 69 0.03 12.98 11.05
C ALA A 69 -1.16 12.44 11.88
N GLY A 70 -2.39 12.94 11.65
CA GLY A 70 -3.56 12.65 12.47
C GLY A 70 -4.30 11.33 12.16
N ALA A 71 -4.29 10.87 10.90
CA ALA A 71 -4.96 9.62 10.51
C ALA A 71 -4.14 8.36 10.85
N TRP A 72 -2.85 8.51 11.17
CA TRP A 72 -1.93 7.40 11.44
C TRP A 72 -1.79 7.06 12.94
N ALA A 73 -1.88 8.04 13.83
CA ALA A 73 -1.34 7.90 15.18
C ALA A 73 -2.23 7.14 16.21
N ALA A 74 -3.54 7.03 16.04
CA ALA A 74 -4.38 6.48 17.11
C ALA A 74 -4.69 4.97 16.97
N GLU A 75 -4.93 4.47 15.77
CA GLU A 75 -5.43 3.09 15.56
C GLU A 75 -4.48 2.17 14.77
N LYS A 76 -3.53 2.73 14.01
CA LYS A 76 -2.66 1.96 13.10
C LYS A 76 -1.25 1.71 13.62
N ILE A 77 -0.71 2.50 14.56
CA ILE A 77 0.60 2.20 15.20
C ILE A 77 0.58 0.81 15.85
N GLY A 78 -0.52 0.45 16.53
CA GLY A 78 -0.68 -0.88 17.12
C GLY A 78 -0.65 -2.01 16.09
N ARG A 79 -1.30 -1.84 14.93
CA ARG A 79 -1.37 -2.85 13.86
C ARG A 79 -0.08 -2.92 13.05
N ALA A 80 0.55 -1.79 12.72
CA ALA A 80 1.85 -1.76 12.04
C ALA A 80 2.93 -2.39 12.93
N ARG A 81 2.90 -2.13 14.24
CA ARG A 81 3.79 -2.77 15.20
C ARG A 81 3.49 -4.25 15.39
N LEU A 82 2.24 -4.70 15.23
CA LEU A 82 1.86 -6.12 15.20
C LEU A 82 2.30 -6.81 13.90
N MET A 83 2.21 -6.11 12.77
CA MET A 83 2.67 -6.55 11.45
C MET A 83 4.20 -6.66 11.40
N MET A 84 4.92 -5.82 12.15
CA MET A 84 6.37 -5.90 12.38
C MET A 84 6.73 -6.69 13.65
N ALA A 85 5.75 -7.27 14.36
CA ALA A 85 6.05 -8.09 15.54
C ALA A 85 6.42 -9.50 15.09
N GLY A 86 7.73 -9.76 15.06
CA GLY A 86 8.29 -11.05 14.66
C GLY A 86 9.07 -10.91 13.36
N ASP A 87 10.30 -10.43 13.46
CA ASP A 87 11.23 -10.25 12.33
C ASP A 87 11.83 -11.58 11.83
N GLU A 88 11.26 -12.72 12.24
CA GLU A 88 11.72 -14.03 11.79
C GLU A 88 11.14 -14.37 10.40
N PRO A 89 11.97 -14.87 9.46
CA PRO A 89 11.51 -15.39 8.18
C PRO A 89 10.44 -16.49 8.38
N GLY A 90 9.20 -16.20 7.99
CA GLY A 90 8.05 -17.10 8.21
C GLY A 90 7.12 -16.71 9.35
N SER A 91 7.28 -15.53 9.94
CA SER A 91 6.37 -15.04 10.98
C SER A 91 4.97 -14.68 10.44
N LEU A 92 3.99 -14.69 11.34
CA LEU A 92 2.64 -14.15 11.09
C LEU A 92 2.68 -12.66 10.70
N GLY A 93 3.72 -11.92 11.11
CA GLY A 93 3.91 -10.51 10.77
C GLY A 93 4.02 -10.26 9.26
N LEU A 94 4.77 -11.11 8.54
CA LEU A 94 4.88 -11.00 7.08
C LEU A 94 3.54 -11.25 6.39
N VAL A 95 2.78 -12.24 6.84
CA VAL A 95 1.44 -12.56 6.29
C VAL A 95 0.51 -11.35 6.44
N LEU A 96 0.43 -10.81 7.67
CA LEU A 96 -0.42 -9.65 7.96
C LEU A 96 0.04 -8.40 7.20
N THR A 97 1.34 -8.23 7.00
CA THR A 97 1.87 -7.12 6.17
C THR A 97 1.38 -7.23 4.74
N LEU A 98 1.50 -8.41 4.11
CA LEU A 98 1.09 -8.62 2.73
C LEU A 98 -0.43 -8.49 2.56
N GLU A 99 -1.24 -8.90 3.54
CA GLU A 99 -2.70 -8.64 3.58
C GLU A 99 -3.01 -7.14 3.67
N GLY A 100 -2.30 -6.43 4.55
CA GLY A 100 -2.38 -4.98 4.66
C GLY A 100 -2.05 -4.29 3.35
N LEU A 101 -1.02 -4.77 2.65
CA LEU A 101 -0.60 -4.23 1.37
C LEU A 101 -1.64 -4.49 0.27
N ILE A 102 -2.22 -5.70 0.18
CA ILE A 102 -3.32 -6.00 -0.76
C ILE A 102 -4.53 -5.08 -0.50
N MET A 103 -4.93 -4.89 0.76
CA MET A 103 -6.01 -3.97 1.12
C MET A 103 -5.68 -2.53 0.72
N GLY A 104 -4.44 -2.08 0.95
CA GLY A 104 -3.97 -0.75 0.55
C GLY A 104 -4.00 -0.54 -0.96
N ILE A 105 -3.50 -1.50 -1.74
CA ILE A 105 -3.52 -1.46 -3.21
C ILE A 105 -4.96 -1.50 -3.73
N THR A 106 -5.83 -2.30 -3.11
CA THR A 106 -7.26 -2.33 -3.43
C THR A 106 -7.92 -0.98 -3.17
N GLY A 107 -7.62 -0.34 -2.04
CA GLY A 107 -8.08 1.01 -1.73
C GLY A 107 -7.64 2.05 -2.77
N LYS A 108 -6.36 1.99 -3.17
CA LYS A 108 -5.81 2.82 -4.26
C LYS A 108 -6.52 2.56 -5.60
N LYS A 109 -6.81 1.31 -5.95
CA LYS A 109 -7.58 0.96 -7.16
C LYS A 109 -8.98 1.59 -7.12
N MET A 110 -9.67 1.49 -5.97
CA MET A 110 -10.98 2.10 -5.78
C MET A 110 -10.92 3.63 -5.93
N MET A 111 -9.85 4.27 -5.44
CA MET A 111 -9.60 5.70 -5.66
C MET A 111 -9.50 6.03 -7.14
N TRP A 112 -8.68 5.30 -7.92
CA TRP A 112 -8.56 5.52 -9.36
C TRP A 112 -9.88 5.36 -10.09
N ARG A 113 -10.66 4.34 -9.72
CA ARG A 113 -12.00 4.12 -10.27
C ARG A 113 -12.97 5.26 -9.93
N ALA A 114 -12.93 5.76 -8.69
CA ALA A 114 -13.75 6.88 -8.26
C ALA A 114 -13.39 8.17 -9.01
N LEU A 115 -12.10 8.42 -9.22
CA LEU A 115 -11.62 9.58 -9.99
C LEU A 115 -11.98 9.48 -11.47
N ALA A 116 -11.93 8.30 -12.07
CA ALA A 116 -12.39 8.06 -13.43
C ALA A 116 -13.90 8.33 -13.61
N ALA A 117 -14.70 8.08 -12.58
CA ALA A 117 -16.14 8.33 -12.59
C ALA A 117 -16.50 9.78 -12.25
N ALA A 118 -15.58 10.55 -11.69
CA ALA A 118 -15.80 11.94 -11.32
C ALA A 118 -15.70 12.86 -12.55
N ASN A 119 -16.58 13.87 -12.62
CA ASN A 119 -16.52 14.90 -13.68
C ASN A 119 -15.45 15.97 -13.36
N LEU A 120 -14.19 15.54 -13.26
CA LEU A 120 -13.06 16.44 -13.01
C LEU A 120 -12.66 17.12 -14.33
N SER A 121 -12.46 18.44 -14.31
CA SER A 121 -12.12 19.26 -15.48
C SER A 121 -10.84 18.84 -16.22
N ASN A 122 -10.05 17.97 -15.62
CA ASN A 122 -8.75 17.50 -16.09
C ASN A 122 -8.62 15.95 -16.04
N ALA A 123 -9.73 15.23 -15.90
CA ALA A 123 -9.73 13.77 -15.82
C ALA A 123 -9.05 13.12 -17.05
N SER A 124 -9.20 13.73 -18.23
CA SER A 124 -8.59 13.28 -19.48
C SER A 124 -7.07 13.30 -19.51
N ASN A 125 -6.42 14.00 -18.56
CA ASN A 125 -4.96 14.04 -18.48
C ASN A 125 -4.36 12.77 -17.86
N TRP A 126 -5.21 11.91 -17.30
CA TRP A 126 -4.80 10.73 -16.54
C TRP A 126 -5.42 9.48 -17.15
N ASP A 127 -4.60 8.47 -17.41
CA ASP A 127 -5.10 7.14 -17.76
C ASP A 127 -5.45 6.35 -16.49
N PHE A 128 -6.61 6.66 -15.91
CA PHE A 128 -7.11 5.93 -14.74
C PHE A 128 -7.41 4.46 -15.03
N GLY A 129 -7.57 4.07 -16.30
CA GLY A 129 -7.73 2.67 -16.70
C GLY A 129 -6.42 1.90 -16.51
N GLU A 130 -5.32 2.46 -16.99
CA GLU A 130 -3.98 1.92 -16.80
C GLU A 130 -3.59 1.86 -15.31
N LEU A 131 -3.90 2.91 -14.53
CA LEU A 131 -3.63 2.91 -13.09
C LEU A 131 -4.42 1.82 -12.32
N GLN A 132 -5.64 1.52 -12.75
CA GLN A 132 -6.41 0.40 -12.19
C GLN A 132 -5.80 -0.95 -12.59
N ARG A 133 -5.36 -1.10 -13.85
CA ARG A 133 -4.71 -2.32 -14.35
C ARG A 133 -3.38 -2.59 -13.64
N ARG A 134 -2.57 -1.56 -13.39
CA ARG A 134 -1.35 -1.64 -12.57
C ARG A 134 -1.67 -2.13 -11.15
N ALA A 135 -2.72 -1.58 -10.53
CA ALA A 135 -3.13 -2.02 -9.19
C ALA A 135 -3.57 -3.49 -9.16
N ASP A 136 -4.23 -3.98 -10.21
CA ASP A 136 -4.56 -5.41 -10.34
C ASP A 136 -3.31 -6.29 -10.39
N GLN A 137 -2.31 -5.92 -11.21
CA GLN A 137 -1.05 -6.65 -11.29
C GLN A 137 -0.30 -6.68 -9.95
N GLN A 138 -0.29 -5.56 -9.23
CA GLN A 138 0.30 -5.49 -7.89
C GLN A 138 -0.41 -6.40 -6.89
N ILE A 139 -1.74 -6.47 -6.92
CA ILE A 139 -2.52 -7.39 -6.08
C ILE A 139 -2.15 -8.84 -6.41
N GLU A 140 -2.11 -9.21 -7.69
CA GLU A 140 -1.74 -10.57 -8.12
C GLU A 140 -0.34 -10.97 -7.65
N HIS A 141 0.66 -10.09 -7.83
CA HIS A 141 2.02 -10.35 -7.38
C HIS A 141 2.13 -10.44 -5.85
N THR A 142 1.43 -9.56 -5.12
CA THR A 142 1.42 -9.57 -3.66
C THR A 142 0.74 -10.83 -3.11
N GLU A 143 -0.31 -11.31 -3.78
CA GLU A 143 -1.02 -12.55 -3.40
C GLU A 143 -0.12 -13.79 -3.52
N ILE A 144 0.72 -13.85 -4.54
CA ILE A 144 1.70 -14.93 -4.69
C ILE A 144 2.63 -15.00 -3.48
N GLU A 145 3.18 -13.85 -3.06
CA GLU A 145 4.05 -13.78 -1.88
C GLU A 145 3.27 -14.05 -0.59
N ARG A 146 2.03 -13.56 -0.49
CA ARG A 146 1.17 -13.82 0.67
C ARG A 146 0.92 -15.30 0.87
N MET A 147 0.62 -16.03 -0.19
CA MET A 147 0.42 -17.48 -0.15
C MET A 147 1.71 -18.24 0.20
N ARG A 148 2.88 -17.77 -0.26
CA ARG A 148 4.17 -18.33 0.16
C ARG A 148 4.44 -18.10 1.64
N ALA A 149 4.18 -16.89 2.13
CA ALA A 149 4.33 -16.53 3.55
C ALA A 149 3.38 -17.34 4.44
N ALA A 150 2.11 -17.45 4.06
CA ALA A 150 1.09 -18.17 4.82
C ALA A 150 1.43 -19.67 4.98
N ARG A 151 1.85 -20.34 3.89
CA ARG A 151 2.32 -21.73 3.96
C ARG A 151 3.45 -21.90 4.97
N ARG A 152 4.50 -21.07 4.87
CA ARG A 152 5.62 -21.11 5.82
C ARG A 152 5.18 -20.89 7.28
N ALA A 153 4.32 -19.89 7.51
CA ALA A 153 3.89 -19.51 8.84
C ALA A 153 2.99 -20.57 9.52
N PHE A 154 2.16 -21.27 8.74
CA PHE A 154 1.19 -22.22 9.29
C PHE A 154 1.72 -23.66 9.29
N ASP A 155 2.50 -24.06 8.29
CA ASP A 155 3.08 -25.41 8.22
C ASP A 155 4.18 -25.61 9.29
N GLY A 156 4.87 -24.53 9.70
CA GLY A 156 5.91 -24.54 10.74
C GLY A 156 5.41 -24.69 12.20
N THR A 157 4.10 -24.85 12.42
CA THR A 157 3.53 -25.08 13.77
C THR A 157 3.31 -26.56 14.12
N GLY A 158 3.65 -27.49 13.22
CA GLY A 158 3.45 -28.94 13.40
C GLY A 158 4.48 -29.69 14.27
N ASP A 159 5.63 -29.09 14.60
CA ASP A 159 6.73 -29.77 15.33
C ASP A 159 6.82 -29.38 16.82
N ARG A 160 5.70 -29.02 17.45
CA ARG A 160 5.61 -28.85 18.91
C ARG A 160 4.60 -29.81 19.53
N GLU A 161 4.95 -31.09 19.55
CA GLU A 161 4.40 -32.09 20.47
C GLU A 161 5.53 -32.89 21.14
#